data_AF-B7EQK8-F1
#
_entry.id   AF-B7EQK8-F1
#
_cell.length_a   1.000
_cell.length_b   1.000
_cell.length_c   1.000
_cell.angle_alpha   90.00
_cell.angle_beta   90.00
_cell.angle_gamma   90.00
#
_symmetry.space_group_name_H-M   'P 1'
#
loop_
_entity.id
_entity.type
_entity.pdbx_description
1 polymer ?
#
loop_
_entity_poly.entity_id
_entity_poly.type
_entity_poly.pdbx_seq_one_letter_code
_entity_poly.pdbx_strand_id
1 'polypeptide(L)'
;MGASPSRPLEQSPSSSEGENHRVKYASYTTQGFRPHMEDALAVELDLDATTSFFGVYDGHGGAEVAMYCAKRFHTMLLEDVDYINNLPNAITSVCFRLDDDLQRSNEWRESLNPCANRNCLTNICANLHHFTEDYVPPSYEGSTACVVIIRGNQIIVGNVGDSRCVLSKNGQAISLSFDHKPHHEAERERIQRAGGHVFLQRILGMLATSRAIGDFAYKQNRNMPPSQQMVTCVPDIRVENITDDTEFLVIASDGVW
;
A
#
# COMPACT_ATOMS: atom_id res chain seq x y z
N MET A 1 -4.74 4.02 23.76
CA MET A 1 -3.37 4.37 23.32
C MET A 1 -2.39 3.73 24.29
N GLY A 2 -1.67 2.69 23.87
CA GLY A 2 -0.59 2.10 24.66
C GLY A 2 0.66 2.97 24.59
N ALA A 3 1.41 3.06 25.68
CA ALA A 3 2.66 3.81 25.72
C ALA A 3 3.71 3.14 24.81
N SER A 4 4.42 3.93 24.00
CA SER A 4 5.55 3.42 23.23
C SER A 4 6.65 2.89 24.17
N PRO A 5 7.31 1.78 23.84
CA PRO A 5 8.42 1.24 24.62
C PRO A 5 9.56 2.26 24.74
N SER A 6 10.26 2.26 25.87
CA SER A 6 11.37 3.17 26.17
C SER A 6 12.66 2.87 25.41
N ARG A 7 12.69 1.77 24.66
CA ARG A 7 13.75 1.33 23.74
C ARG A 7 13.12 0.63 22.53
N PRO A 8 13.79 0.63 21.36
CA PRO A 8 13.31 -0.12 20.20
C PRO A 8 13.08 -1.59 20.53
N LEU A 9 12.03 -2.20 19.99
CA LEU A 9 11.79 -3.63 20.14
C LEU A 9 12.77 -4.42 19.27
N GLU A 10 13.28 -5.54 19.80
CA GLU A 10 14.45 -6.30 19.32
C GLU A 10 14.30 -7.01 17.96
N GLN A 11 13.31 -6.68 17.12
CA GLN A 11 13.35 -7.18 15.74
C GLN A 11 14.50 -6.50 15.00
N SER A 12 15.48 -7.30 14.59
CA SER A 12 16.61 -6.84 13.80
C SER A 12 16.11 -6.13 12.55
N PRO A 13 16.64 -4.94 12.24
CA PRO A 13 16.35 -4.30 10.97
C PRO A 13 16.65 -5.24 9.80
N SER A 14 15.83 -5.14 8.75
CA SER A 14 16.06 -5.85 7.49
C SER A 14 16.64 -4.89 6.47
N SER A 15 17.62 -5.35 5.70
CA SER A 15 18.18 -4.59 4.59
C SER A 15 18.40 -5.49 3.40
N SER A 16 18.15 -4.96 2.21
CA SER A 16 18.41 -5.65 0.94
C SER A 16 18.93 -4.66 -0.09
N GLU A 17 19.86 -5.10 -0.92
CA GLU A 17 20.40 -4.35 -2.03
C GLU A 17 20.47 -5.24 -3.27
N GLY A 18 20.54 -4.62 -4.44
CA GLY A 18 20.67 -5.35 -5.68
C GLY A 18 20.71 -4.44 -6.89
N GLU A 19 21.00 -5.03 -8.03
CA GLU A 19 21.08 -4.30 -9.29
C GLU A 19 20.70 -5.20 -10.47
N ASN A 20 20.21 -4.58 -11.53
CA ASN A 20 20.15 -5.16 -12.85
C ASN A 20 20.93 -4.27 -13.83
N HIS A 21 20.78 -4.52 -15.13
CA HIS A 21 21.46 -3.74 -16.17
C HIS A 21 21.04 -2.26 -16.23
N ARG A 22 19.99 -1.85 -15.50
CA ARG A 22 19.36 -0.53 -15.60
C ARG A 22 19.35 0.25 -14.29
N VAL A 23 19.08 -0.41 -13.16
CA VAL A 23 18.91 0.23 -11.85
C VAL A 23 19.66 -0.51 -10.77
N LYS A 24 20.08 0.25 -9.75
CA LYS A 24 20.56 -0.28 -8.47
C LYS A 24 19.62 0.18 -7.37
N TYR A 25 19.41 -0.65 -6.36
CA TYR A 25 18.61 -0.28 -5.21
C TYR A 25 19.27 -0.70 -3.91
N ALA A 26 18.89 0.01 -2.85
CA ALA A 26 19.08 -0.40 -1.48
C ALA A 26 17.76 -0.14 -0.73
N SER A 27 17.44 -1.00 0.21
CA SER A 27 16.24 -0.94 1.03
C SER A 27 16.60 -1.24 2.48
N TYR A 28 15.87 -0.62 3.40
CA TYR A 28 16.05 -0.79 4.82
C TYR A 28 14.69 -0.66 5.51
N THR A 29 14.36 -1.60 6.39
CA THR A 29 13.16 -1.54 7.22
C THR A 29 13.49 -1.83 8.68
N THR A 30 12.79 -1.13 9.58
CA THR A 30 12.94 -1.32 11.01
C THR A 30 11.62 -1.04 11.72
N GLN A 31 11.29 -1.88 12.71
CA GLN A 31 10.13 -1.67 13.57
C GLN A 31 10.28 -0.44 14.48
N GLY A 32 11.53 -0.08 14.81
CA GLY A 32 11.83 1.03 15.71
C GLY A 32 11.10 0.90 17.06
N PHE A 33 10.41 1.97 17.46
CA PHE A 33 9.69 2.06 18.73
C PHE A 33 8.23 1.60 18.66
N ARG A 34 7.74 1.13 17.51
CA ARG A 34 6.35 0.66 17.40
C ARG A 34 6.20 -0.74 18.00
N PRO A 35 5.04 -1.08 18.59
CA PRO A 35 4.82 -2.42 19.17
C PRO A 35 4.83 -3.54 18.12
N HIS A 36 4.48 -3.21 16.87
CA HIS A 36 4.43 -4.14 15.74
C HIS A 36 5.07 -3.48 14.51
N MET A 37 5.68 -4.29 13.66
CA MET A 37 6.11 -3.90 12.32
C MET A 37 4.91 -4.07 11.38
N GLU A 38 4.33 -2.96 10.92
CA GLU A 38 3.16 -2.96 10.02
C GLU A 38 3.53 -2.60 8.57
N ASP A 39 4.72 -2.05 8.33
CA ASP A 39 5.21 -1.76 6.98
C ASP A 39 5.60 -3.04 6.24
N ALA A 40 5.42 -3.00 4.92
CA ALA A 40 5.91 -4.00 3.98
C ALA A 40 6.58 -3.31 2.78
N LEU A 41 7.45 -4.04 2.09
CA LEU A 41 8.12 -3.59 0.88
C LEU A 41 8.03 -4.65 -0.22
N ALA A 42 8.07 -4.22 -1.47
CA ALA A 42 8.20 -5.09 -2.64
C ALA A 42 9.25 -4.52 -3.58
N VAL A 43 10.18 -5.36 -4.04
CA VAL A 43 11.20 -4.98 -5.02
C VAL A 43 11.32 -6.09 -6.05
N GLU A 44 10.99 -5.77 -7.29
CA GLU A 44 11.13 -6.65 -8.46
C GLU A 44 12.01 -5.95 -9.48
N LEU A 45 13.31 -6.27 -9.47
CA LEU A 45 14.27 -5.67 -10.40
C LEU A 45 13.91 -5.97 -11.86
N ASP A 46 13.53 -7.21 -12.14
CA ASP A 46 13.16 -7.69 -13.46
C ASP A 46 11.70 -8.19 -13.43
N LEU A 47 10.76 -7.28 -13.23
CA LEU A 47 9.31 -7.60 -13.28
C LEU A 47 8.94 -8.15 -14.66
N ASP A 48 9.53 -7.57 -15.71
CA ASP A 48 9.64 -8.15 -17.04
C ASP A 48 10.99 -7.74 -17.66
N ALA A 49 11.20 -8.05 -18.94
CA ALA A 49 12.45 -7.75 -19.64
C ALA A 49 12.84 -6.24 -19.69
N THR A 50 11.91 -5.34 -19.37
CA THR A 50 12.07 -3.88 -19.52
C THR A 50 11.60 -3.06 -18.32
N THR A 51 11.07 -3.72 -17.28
CA THR A 51 10.34 -3.07 -16.20
C THR A 51 10.90 -3.49 -14.85
N SER A 52 11.23 -2.51 -14.02
CA SER A 52 11.51 -2.69 -12.59
C SER A 52 10.36 -2.11 -11.76
N PHE A 53 10.04 -2.74 -10.64
CA PHE A 53 8.97 -2.32 -9.73
C PHE A 53 9.50 -2.21 -8.30
N PHE A 54 9.08 -1.15 -7.61
CA PHE A 54 9.34 -0.93 -6.20
C PHE A 54 8.05 -0.46 -5.52
N GLY A 55 7.79 -0.91 -4.30
CA GLY A 55 6.62 -0.49 -3.53
C GLY A 55 6.93 -0.42 -2.05
N VAL A 56 6.46 0.65 -1.40
CA VAL A 56 6.44 0.81 0.05
C VAL A 56 4.98 0.89 0.49
N TYR A 57 4.66 0.09 1.50
CA TYR A 57 3.31 -0.06 2.04
C TYR A 57 3.38 0.14 3.54
N ASP A 58 2.77 1.22 4.04
CA ASP A 58 2.69 1.52 5.48
C ASP A 58 1.35 0.98 5.96
N GLY A 59 1.37 -0.04 6.83
CA GLY A 59 0.17 -0.68 7.35
C GLY A 59 -0.33 0.00 8.63
N HIS A 60 -1.63 0.00 8.84
CA HIS A 60 -2.23 0.47 10.09
C HIS A 60 -3.40 -0.41 10.50
N GLY A 61 -3.54 -0.63 11.81
CA GLY A 61 -4.55 -1.54 12.36
C GLY A 61 -4.19 -3.02 12.20
N GLY A 62 -3.09 -3.32 11.51
CA GLY A 62 -2.51 -4.64 11.30
C GLY A 62 -1.61 -4.66 10.06
N ALA A 63 -0.65 -5.58 10.03
CA ALA A 63 0.31 -5.69 8.92
C ALA A 63 -0.24 -6.40 7.68
N GLU A 64 -1.36 -7.15 7.80
CA GLU A 64 -1.80 -8.09 6.77
C GLU A 64 -2.14 -7.40 5.44
N VAL A 65 -2.79 -6.22 5.46
CA VAL A 65 -3.15 -5.48 4.24
C VAL A 65 -1.89 -4.99 3.51
N ALA A 66 -0.92 -4.45 4.25
CA ALA A 66 0.37 -4.01 3.69
C ALA A 66 1.13 -5.19 3.08
N MET A 67 1.21 -6.32 3.80
CA MET A 67 1.84 -7.55 3.31
C MET A 67 1.15 -8.09 2.06
N TYR A 68 -0.18 -8.03 1.99
CA TYR A 68 -0.94 -8.47 0.82
C TYR A 68 -0.68 -7.57 -0.39
N CYS A 69 -0.67 -6.26 -0.20
CA CYS A 69 -0.30 -5.31 -1.25
C CYS A 69 1.13 -5.58 -1.76
N ALA A 70 2.11 -5.72 -0.86
CA ALA A 70 3.49 -6.04 -1.23
C ALA A 70 3.60 -7.34 -2.04
N LYS A 71 2.85 -8.38 -1.64
CA LYS A 71 2.85 -9.66 -2.32
C LYS A 71 2.16 -9.65 -3.68
N ARG A 72 1.10 -8.86 -3.87
CA ARG A 72 0.20 -8.98 -5.03
C ARG A 72 0.27 -7.84 -6.03
N PHE A 73 0.61 -6.62 -5.63
CA PHE A 73 0.49 -5.44 -6.50
C PHE A 73 1.20 -5.65 -7.85
N HIS A 74 2.48 -6.01 -7.83
CA HIS A 74 3.30 -6.19 -9.03
C HIS A 74 2.82 -7.37 -9.89
N THR A 75 2.31 -8.45 -9.29
CA THR A 75 1.72 -9.57 -10.04
C THR A 75 0.41 -9.19 -10.71
N MET A 76 -0.48 -8.47 -10.02
CA MET A 76 -1.75 -8.00 -10.59
C MET A 76 -1.51 -6.97 -11.69
N LEU A 77 -0.47 -6.16 -11.53
CA LEU A 77 -0.04 -5.20 -12.53
C LEU A 77 0.36 -5.89 -13.83
N LEU A 78 1.15 -6.98 -13.78
CA LEU A 78 1.50 -7.79 -14.96
C LEU A 78 0.29 -8.42 -15.66
N GLU A 79 -0.73 -8.79 -14.88
CA GLU A 79 -1.97 -9.39 -15.38
C GLU A 79 -2.96 -8.35 -15.95
N ASP A 80 -2.73 -7.06 -15.71
CA ASP A 80 -3.68 -6.01 -16.07
C ASP A 80 -3.71 -5.76 -17.59
N VAL A 81 -4.92 -5.55 -18.12
CA VAL A 81 -5.13 -5.35 -19.57
C VAL A 81 -4.40 -4.11 -20.08
N ASP A 82 -4.26 -3.10 -19.21
CA ASP A 82 -3.63 -1.83 -19.52
C ASP A 82 -2.12 -1.83 -19.24
N TYR A 83 -1.55 -2.94 -18.75
CA TYR A 83 -0.14 -3.04 -18.37
C TYR A 83 0.81 -2.58 -19.47
N ILE A 84 0.53 -2.95 -20.72
CA ILE A 84 1.42 -2.65 -21.86
C ILE A 84 1.25 -1.20 -22.34
N ASN A 85 0.01 -0.73 -22.45
CA ASN A 85 -0.32 0.50 -23.19
C ASN A 85 -0.67 1.70 -22.31
N ASN A 86 -1.06 1.47 -21.05
CA ASN A 86 -1.52 2.52 -20.15
C ASN A 86 -1.22 2.15 -18.67
N LEU A 87 0.06 2.11 -18.33
CA LEU A 87 0.51 1.85 -16.96
C LEU A 87 -0.17 2.72 -15.90
N PRO A 88 -0.39 4.05 -16.09
CA PRO A 88 -1.15 4.85 -15.14
C PRO A 88 -2.54 4.29 -14.81
N ASN A 89 -3.27 3.82 -15.82
CA ASN A 89 -4.57 3.20 -15.61
C ASN A 89 -4.44 1.82 -14.97
N ALA A 90 -3.44 1.03 -15.36
CA ALA A 90 -3.17 -0.28 -14.76
C ALA A 90 -2.90 -0.16 -13.24
N ILE A 91 -2.11 0.83 -12.79
CA ILE A 91 -1.89 1.08 -11.35
C ILE A 91 -3.21 1.37 -10.63
N THR A 92 -4.04 2.24 -11.22
CA THR A 92 -5.35 2.59 -10.67
C THR A 92 -6.28 1.37 -10.59
N SER A 93 -6.30 0.55 -11.65
CA SER A 93 -7.04 -0.72 -11.72
C SER A 93 -6.59 -1.69 -10.63
N VAL A 94 -5.28 -1.86 -10.43
CA VAL A 94 -4.73 -2.72 -9.37
C VAL A 94 -5.15 -2.26 -7.98
N CYS A 95 -5.14 -0.96 -7.69
CA CYS A 95 -5.63 -0.44 -6.41
C CYS A 95 -7.10 -0.84 -6.14
N PHE A 96 -7.97 -0.76 -7.15
CA PHE A 96 -9.36 -1.22 -7.03
C PHE A 96 -9.45 -2.74 -6.88
N ARG A 97 -8.69 -3.51 -7.66
CA ARG A 97 -8.67 -4.97 -7.59
C ARG A 97 -8.21 -5.49 -6.22
N LEU A 98 -7.24 -4.82 -5.60
CA LEU A 98 -6.81 -5.13 -4.23
C LEU A 98 -7.96 -4.91 -3.24
N ASP A 99 -8.64 -3.76 -3.29
CA ASP A 99 -9.81 -3.49 -2.44
C ASP A 99 -10.96 -4.49 -2.68
N ASP A 100 -11.19 -4.88 -3.93
CA ASP A 100 -12.21 -5.86 -4.29
C ASP A 100 -11.88 -7.25 -3.73
N ASP A 101 -10.63 -7.69 -3.84
CA ASP A 101 -10.18 -8.98 -3.29
C ASP A 101 -10.30 -9.00 -1.76
N LEU A 102 -9.97 -7.90 -1.07
CA LEU A 102 -10.14 -7.78 0.37
C LEU A 102 -11.62 -7.78 0.82
N GLN A 103 -12.57 -7.40 -0.03
CA GLN A 103 -14.00 -7.44 0.30
C GLN A 103 -14.68 -8.76 -0.06
N ARG A 104 -14.12 -9.53 -1.00
CA ARG A 104 -14.80 -10.68 -1.61
C ARG A 104 -14.79 -11.92 -0.74
N SER A 105 -13.62 -12.34 -0.24
CA SER A 105 -13.47 -13.59 0.51
C SER A 105 -12.19 -13.60 1.35
N ASN A 106 -11.99 -14.64 2.14
CA ASN A 106 -10.79 -14.80 2.96
C ASN A 106 -9.55 -15.28 2.18
N GLU A 107 -9.66 -15.48 0.86
CA GLU A 107 -8.58 -15.98 0.00
C GLU A 107 -7.30 -15.13 0.09
N TRP A 108 -7.44 -13.82 0.28
CA TRP A 108 -6.28 -12.93 0.42
C TRP A 108 -5.47 -13.25 1.68
N ARG A 109 -6.11 -13.53 2.83
CA ARG A 109 -5.42 -13.94 4.08
C ARG A 109 -4.79 -15.31 3.92
N GLU A 110 -5.50 -16.25 3.32
CA GLU A 110 -4.98 -17.58 3.02
C GLU A 110 -3.75 -17.53 2.10
N SER A 111 -3.74 -16.57 1.16
CA SER A 111 -2.59 -16.35 0.29
C SER A 111 -1.34 -15.90 1.05
N LEU A 112 -1.48 -15.17 2.17
CA LEU A 112 -0.34 -14.72 2.98
C LEU A 112 0.32 -15.87 3.75
N ASN A 113 -0.45 -16.86 4.18
CA ASN A 113 0.00 -17.97 5.03
C ASN A 113 -0.28 -19.36 4.41
N PRO A 114 0.42 -19.78 3.32
CA PRO A 114 0.19 -21.08 2.69
C PRO A 114 0.47 -22.29 3.60
N CYS A 115 1.14 -22.08 4.73
CA CYS A 115 1.65 -23.10 5.65
C CYS A 115 0.68 -23.45 6.79
N ALA A 116 -0.27 -22.58 7.13
CA ALA A 116 -1.17 -22.77 8.27
C ALA A 116 -2.15 -23.95 8.06
N ASN A 117 -2.29 -24.42 6.81
CA ASN A 117 -3.21 -25.50 6.44
C ASN A 117 -2.53 -26.85 6.16
N ARG A 118 -1.22 -26.98 6.43
CA ARG A 118 -0.48 -28.22 6.13
C ARG A 118 -0.04 -29.07 7.33
N ASN A 119 -0.36 -28.72 8.59
CA ASN A 119 -0.10 -29.60 9.74
C ASN A 119 -0.91 -29.26 11.03
N CYS A 120 -2.25 -29.35 10.99
CA CYS A 120 -3.03 -29.59 12.22
C CYS A 120 -3.81 -30.89 12.09
N LEU A 121 -3.11 -32.00 12.35
CA LEU A 121 -3.70 -33.26 12.78
C LEU A 121 -4.29 -33.08 14.18
N THR A 122 -5.45 -32.44 14.29
CA THR A 122 -6.37 -32.65 15.42
C THR A 122 -7.57 -33.44 14.92
N ASN A 123 -7.41 -34.74 15.11
CA ASN A 123 -8.38 -35.82 15.01
C ASN A 123 -9.79 -35.51 15.56
N ILE A 124 -10.78 -36.06 14.86
CA ILE A 124 -12.00 -36.71 15.42
C ILE A 124 -12.91 -35.78 16.25
N CYS A 125 -13.76 -34.97 15.60
CA CYS A 125 -15.18 -34.75 15.94
C CYS A 125 -15.79 -33.50 15.24
N ALA A 126 -16.29 -33.60 14.00
CA ALA A 126 -17.25 -32.62 13.47
C ALA A 126 -17.90 -33.08 12.15
N ASN A 127 -18.76 -34.10 12.22
CA ASN A 127 -19.77 -34.34 11.19
C ASN A 127 -21.10 -33.65 11.56
N LEU A 128 -21.05 -32.44 12.11
CA LEU A 128 -22.24 -31.67 12.43
C LEU A 128 -21.89 -30.18 12.50
N HIS A 129 -22.49 -29.40 11.58
CA HIS A 129 -22.44 -27.94 11.44
C HIS A 129 -21.18 -27.34 10.79
N HIS A 130 -21.16 -27.35 9.46
CA HIS A 130 -20.52 -26.29 8.67
C HIS A 130 -21.28 -24.98 8.94
N PHE A 131 -20.99 -24.31 10.05
CA PHE A 131 -21.24 -22.87 10.13
C PHE A 131 -20.19 -22.22 9.23
N THR A 132 -20.60 -21.79 8.03
CA THR A 132 -19.83 -20.80 7.30
C THR A 132 -19.92 -19.53 8.14
N GLU A 133 -18.89 -19.20 8.91
CA GLU A 133 -18.79 -17.84 9.45
C GLU A 133 -18.81 -16.89 8.25
N ASP A 134 -19.71 -15.90 8.29
CA ASP A 134 -19.77 -14.88 7.24
C ASP A 134 -18.42 -14.14 7.20
N TYR A 135 -17.81 -14.07 6.02
CA TYR A 135 -16.54 -13.38 5.84
C TYR A 135 -16.65 -11.91 6.24
N VAL A 136 -15.70 -11.44 7.05
CA VAL A 136 -15.61 -10.04 7.49
C VAL A 136 -14.40 -9.36 6.82
N PRO A 137 -14.62 -8.37 5.94
CA PRO A 137 -13.55 -7.56 5.38
C PRO A 137 -12.79 -6.75 6.45
N PRO A 138 -11.50 -6.43 6.23
CA PRO A 138 -10.73 -5.58 7.14
C PRO A 138 -11.37 -4.19 7.26
N SER A 139 -12.01 -3.94 8.40
CA SER A 139 -12.86 -2.75 8.58
C SER A 139 -12.04 -1.52 8.92
N TYR A 140 -11.00 -1.70 9.74
CA TYR A 140 -10.14 -0.61 10.23
C TYR A 140 -8.65 -0.89 9.97
N GLU A 141 -8.36 -2.05 9.40
CA GLU A 141 -7.04 -2.41 8.91
C GLU A 141 -6.91 -1.92 7.46
N GLY A 142 -5.78 -1.28 7.18
CA GLY A 142 -5.52 -0.71 5.87
C GLY A 142 -4.04 -0.53 5.64
N SER A 143 -3.71 -0.05 4.44
CA SER A 143 -2.34 0.30 4.10
C SER A 143 -2.28 1.43 3.09
N THR A 144 -1.27 2.28 3.24
CA THR A 144 -0.80 3.15 2.16
C THR A 144 -0.12 2.31 1.07
N ALA A 145 0.00 2.87 -0.13
CA ALA A 145 0.74 2.25 -1.21
C ALA A 145 1.43 3.34 -2.03
N CYS A 146 2.76 3.43 -1.93
CA CYS A 146 3.58 4.26 -2.80
C CYS A 146 4.42 3.35 -3.69
N VAL A 147 4.02 3.23 -4.96
CA VAL A 147 4.66 2.34 -5.95
C VAL A 147 5.40 3.15 -7.01
N VAL A 148 6.53 2.61 -7.46
CA VAL A 148 7.40 3.18 -8.48
C VAL A 148 7.65 2.10 -9.53
N ILE A 149 7.33 2.42 -10.78
CA ILE A 149 7.59 1.57 -11.95
C ILE A 149 8.58 2.30 -12.84
N ILE A 150 9.69 1.63 -13.16
CA ILE A 150 10.69 2.13 -14.10
C ILE A 150 10.61 1.27 -15.36
N ARG A 151 10.16 1.87 -16.48
CA ARG A 151 10.09 1.20 -17.79
C ARG A 151 10.67 2.08 -18.89
N GLY A 152 11.65 1.55 -19.62
CA GLY A 152 12.17 2.18 -20.84
C GLY A 152 12.89 3.52 -20.64
N ASN A 153 12.21 4.63 -20.42
CA ASN A 153 12.84 5.90 -20.01
C ASN A 153 11.92 6.73 -19.10
N GLN A 154 10.97 6.06 -18.45
CA GLN A 154 9.97 6.69 -17.61
C GLN A 154 10.03 6.13 -16.20
N ILE A 155 9.78 7.02 -15.24
CA ILE A 155 9.44 6.71 -13.85
C ILE A 155 7.95 7.00 -13.71
N ILE A 156 7.16 6.00 -13.36
CA ILE A 156 5.73 6.14 -13.07
C ILE A 156 5.56 5.89 -11.57
N VAL A 157 5.04 6.89 -10.88
CA VAL A 157 4.76 6.83 -9.44
C VAL A 157 3.26 6.83 -9.23
N GLY A 158 2.75 5.87 -8.48
CA GLY A 158 1.38 5.86 -7.97
C GLY A 158 1.39 5.94 -6.46
N ASN A 159 0.66 6.89 -5.88
CA ASN A 159 0.58 7.04 -4.43
C ASN A 159 -0.86 6.97 -3.91
N VAL A 160 -1.07 6.17 -2.88
CA VAL A 160 -2.28 6.08 -2.07
C VAL A 160 -1.86 6.26 -0.63
N GLY A 161 -2.29 7.34 0.02
CA GLY A 161 -1.94 7.64 1.40
C GLY A 161 -0.75 8.59 1.54
N ASP A 162 -0.01 8.46 2.63
CA ASP A 162 1.00 9.42 3.11
C ASP A 162 2.42 8.86 3.21
N SER A 163 2.67 7.69 2.62
CA SER A 163 4.00 7.36 2.09
C SER A 163 4.38 8.33 0.96
N ARG A 164 5.67 8.48 0.67
CA ARG A 164 6.15 9.47 -0.30
C ARG A 164 7.32 9.00 -1.15
N CYS A 165 7.32 9.44 -2.41
CA CYS A 165 8.40 9.33 -3.38
C CYS A 165 9.00 10.71 -3.72
N VAL A 166 10.33 10.82 -3.63
CA VAL A 166 11.09 12.04 -3.97
C VAL A 166 12.23 11.68 -4.91
N LEU A 167 12.37 12.39 -6.01
CA LEU A 167 13.45 12.25 -6.99
C LEU A 167 14.53 13.30 -6.77
N SER A 168 15.80 12.91 -6.78
CA SER A 168 16.93 13.81 -6.95
C SER A 168 17.20 14.00 -8.45
N LYS A 169 17.12 15.25 -8.92
CA LYS A 169 17.38 15.62 -10.30
C LYS A 169 18.12 16.95 -10.35
N ASN A 170 19.30 16.96 -10.97
CA ASN A 170 20.21 18.11 -11.01
C ASN A 170 20.47 18.73 -9.62
N GLY A 171 20.69 17.88 -8.61
CA GLY A 171 20.91 18.31 -7.22
C GLY A 171 19.68 18.90 -6.52
N GLN A 172 18.48 18.78 -7.10
CA GLN A 172 17.22 19.26 -6.51
C GLN A 172 16.30 18.10 -6.17
N ALA A 173 15.60 18.23 -5.03
CA ALA A 173 14.55 17.31 -4.61
C ALA A 173 13.23 17.67 -5.32
N ILE A 174 12.71 16.75 -6.12
CA ILE A 174 11.45 16.85 -6.84
C ILE A 174 10.47 15.84 -6.24
N SER A 175 9.38 16.31 -5.64
CA SER A 175 8.31 15.43 -5.17
C SER A 175 7.65 14.72 -6.34
N LEU A 176 7.70 13.38 -6.33
CA LEU A 176 7.01 12.56 -7.32
C LEU A 176 5.64 12.05 -6.84
N SER A 177 5.31 12.23 -5.57
CA SER A 177 4.00 11.96 -5.00
C SER A 177 3.50 13.11 -4.13
N PHE A 178 2.21 13.09 -3.81
CA PHE A 178 1.57 13.98 -2.84
C PHE A 178 1.02 13.16 -1.68
N ASP A 179 1.26 13.61 -0.46
CA ASP A 179 0.72 12.96 0.73
C ASP A 179 -0.78 13.24 0.84
N HIS A 180 -1.55 12.17 1.04
CA HIS A 180 -2.99 12.27 1.17
C HIS A 180 -3.40 12.43 2.63
N LYS A 181 -3.29 13.64 3.18
CA LYS A 181 -3.71 13.94 4.55
C LYS A 181 -5.16 14.46 4.61
N PRO A 182 -5.98 14.06 5.61
CA PRO A 182 -7.38 14.47 5.74
C PRO A 182 -7.63 15.98 5.78
N HIS A 183 -6.63 16.77 6.16
CA HIS A 183 -6.75 18.22 6.26
C HIS A 183 -6.40 18.97 4.96
N HIS A 184 -5.89 18.28 3.94
CA HIS A 184 -5.71 18.86 2.61
C HIS A 184 -7.07 19.15 1.97
N GLU A 185 -7.18 20.25 1.23
CA GLU A 185 -8.46 20.81 0.76
C GLU A 185 -9.31 19.80 -0.02
N ALA A 186 -8.77 19.21 -1.10
CA ALA A 186 -9.49 18.24 -1.93
C ALA A 186 -9.91 16.97 -1.14
N GLU A 187 -9.04 16.49 -0.26
CA GLU A 187 -9.31 15.31 0.58
C GLU A 187 -10.42 15.62 1.60
N ARG A 188 -10.32 16.76 2.28
CA ARG A 188 -11.30 17.24 3.26
C ARG A 188 -12.67 17.42 2.63
N GLU A 189 -12.73 18.01 1.43
CA GLU A 189 -13.97 18.16 0.68
C GLU A 189 -14.59 16.83 0.30
N ARG A 190 -13.78 15.85 -0.17
CA ARG A 190 -14.28 14.49 -0.44
C ARG A 190 -14.85 13.85 0.84
N ILE A 191 -14.11 13.91 1.95
CA ILE A 191 -14.54 13.36 3.25
C ILE A 191 -15.87 13.98 3.69
N GLN A 192 -16.00 15.30 3.60
CA GLN A 192 -17.24 16.01 3.97
C GLN A 192 -18.41 15.64 3.07
N ARG A 193 -18.21 15.59 1.75
CA ARG A 193 -19.24 15.14 0.80
C ARG A 193 -19.71 13.72 1.09
N ALA A 194 -18.79 12.84 1.49
CA ALA A 194 -19.09 11.47 1.88
C ALA A 194 -19.83 11.32 3.22
N GLY A 195 -20.08 12.42 3.94
CA GLY A 195 -20.74 12.44 5.25
C GLY A 195 -19.79 12.31 6.44
N GLY A 196 -18.47 12.37 6.19
CA GLY A 196 -17.44 12.34 7.21
C GLY A 196 -17.05 13.72 7.74
N HIS A 197 -16.26 13.72 8.81
CA HIS A 197 -15.70 14.94 9.40
C HIS A 197 -14.21 14.76 9.68
N VAL A 198 -13.47 15.87 9.63
CA VAL A 198 -12.05 15.91 9.96
C VAL A 198 -11.90 16.60 11.31
N PHE A 199 -11.42 15.86 12.30
CA PHE A 199 -11.14 16.35 13.65
C PHE A 199 -9.65 16.16 13.96
N LEU A 200 -8.96 17.21 14.39
CA LEU A 200 -7.53 17.16 14.70
C LEU A 200 -6.70 16.48 13.59
N GLN A 201 -6.97 16.88 12.33
CA GLN A 201 -6.34 16.34 11.12
C GLN A 201 -6.61 14.85 10.82
N ARG A 202 -7.56 14.22 11.51
CA ARG A 202 -7.94 12.81 11.34
C ARG A 202 -9.39 12.66 10.89
N ILE A 203 -9.67 11.66 10.05
CA ILE A 203 -11.04 11.28 9.68
C ILE A 203 -11.74 10.73 10.92
N LEU A 204 -12.85 11.35 11.31
CA LEU A 204 -13.63 11.03 12.51
C LEU A 204 -12.78 11.01 13.81
N GLY A 205 -11.64 11.72 13.83
CA GLY A 205 -10.69 11.71 14.94
C GLY A 205 -9.81 10.46 15.03
N MET A 206 -9.95 9.52 14.07
CA MET A 206 -9.35 8.19 14.13
C MET A 206 -8.19 8.05 13.12
N LEU A 207 -8.46 8.13 11.82
CA LEU A 207 -7.49 7.81 10.76
C LEU A 207 -6.73 9.05 10.28
N ALA A 208 -5.39 8.97 10.24
CA ALA A 208 -4.51 10.10 9.91
C ALA A 208 -4.18 10.24 8.41
N THR A 209 -4.42 9.20 7.62
CA THR A 209 -4.40 9.25 6.16
C THR A 209 -5.82 9.38 5.61
N SER A 210 -5.94 9.95 4.42
CA SER A 210 -7.23 10.09 3.71
C SER A 210 -7.40 9.12 2.54
N ARG A 211 -6.34 8.40 2.17
CA ARG A 211 -6.38 7.37 1.13
C ARG A 211 -5.65 6.13 1.61
N ALA A 212 -6.21 4.96 1.32
CA ALA A 212 -5.67 3.66 1.70
C ALA A 212 -6.33 2.54 0.91
N ILE A 213 -5.63 1.41 0.79
CA ILE A 213 -6.20 0.10 0.49
C ILE A 213 -6.75 -0.48 1.82
N GLY A 214 -7.91 -1.15 1.81
CA GLY A 214 -8.58 -1.60 3.04
C GLY A 214 -9.45 -0.52 3.68
N ASP A 215 -9.48 -0.38 5.00
CA ASP A 215 -10.25 0.66 5.72
C ASP A 215 -11.75 0.68 5.38
N PHE A 216 -12.38 -0.49 5.23
CA PHE A 216 -13.72 -0.56 4.68
C PHE A 216 -14.79 0.12 5.53
N ALA A 217 -14.57 0.34 6.84
CA ALA A 217 -15.47 1.13 7.68
C ALA A 217 -15.68 2.57 7.15
N TYR A 218 -14.71 3.09 6.39
CA TYR A 218 -14.77 4.43 5.79
C TYR A 218 -15.22 4.43 4.31
N LYS A 219 -15.56 3.25 3.77
CA LYS A 219 -15.94 3.01 2.35
C LYS A 219 -17.37 2.49 2.17
N GLN A 220 -18.25 2.76 3.13
CA GLN A 220 -19.61 2.17 3.17
C GLN A 220 -20.72 3.01 2.50
N ASN A 221 -20.40 4.17 1.92
CA ASN A 221 -21.45 5.02 1.34
C ASN A 221 -21.94 4.44 0.01
N ARG A 222 -23.07 3.71 0.04
CA ARG A 222 -23.67 3.03 -1.13
C ARG A 222 -24.10 3.97 -2.26
N ASN A 223 -24.25 5.26 -1.99
CA ASN A 223 -24.65 6.25 -2.99
C ASN A 223 -23.45 6.92 -3.67
N MET A 224 -22.23 6.49 -3.36
CA MET A 224 -21.00 7.08 -3.89
C MET A 224 -20.12 6.01 -4.54
N PRO A 225 -19.44 6.34 -5.65
CA PRO A 225 -18.44 5.45 -6.20
C PRO A 225 -17.25 5.30 -5.23
N PRO A 226 -16.42 4.25 -5.37
CA PRO A 226 -15.21 4.04 -4.57
C PRO A 226 -14.26 5.26 -4.52
N SER A 227 -14.21 6.06 -5.59
CA SER A 227 -13.39 7.28 -5.68
C SER A 227 -13.88 8.45 -4.83
N GLN A 228 -15.12 8.39 -4.32
CA GLN A 228 -15.75 9.48 -3.57
C GLN A 228 -16.10 9.08 -2.12
N GLN A 229 -15.62 7.92 -1.65
CA GLN A 229 -15.71 7.51 -0.25
C GLN A 229 -14.87 8.42 0.67
N MET A 230 -15.08 8.36 1.99
CA MET A 230 -14.27 9.14 2.94
C MET A 230 -12.78 8.82 2.79
N VAL A 231 -12.47 7.52 2.80
CA VAL A 231 -11.17 6.97 2.42
C VAL A 231 -11.30 6.36 1.03
N THR A 232 -10.37 6.64 0.13
CA THR A 232 -10.37 6.04 -1.22
C THR A 232 -9.05 5.35 -1.51
N CYS A 233 -9.10 4.30 -2.32
CA CYS A 233 -7.92 3.59 -2.86
C CYS A 233 -7.39 4.21 -4.16
N VAL A 234 -8.01 5.29 -4.65
CA VAL A 234 -7.58 5.93 -5.91
C VAL A 234 -6.19 6.56 -5.75
N PRO A 235 -5.20 6.14 -6.56
CA PRO A 235 -3.88 6.73 -6.50
C PRO A 235 -3.83 8.07 -7.21
N ASP A 236 -2.98 8.97 -6.72
CA ASP A 236 -2.45 10.04 -7.56
C ASP A 236 -1.27 9.46 -8.37
N ILE A 237 -1.30 9.66 -9.69
CA ILE A 237 -0.27 9.17 -10.60
C ILE A 237 0.59 10.32 -11.12
N ARG A 238 1.92 10.14 -11.11
CA ARG A 238 2.87 11.03 -11.76
C ARG A 238 3.80 10.25 -12.68
N VAL A 239 4.06 10.79 -13.86
CA VAL A 239 5.02 10.25 -14.83
C VAL A 239 6.14 11.27 -15.01
N GLU A 240 7.37 10.84 -14.88
CA GLU A 240 8.58 11.64 -15.07
C GLU A 240 9.52 10.93 -16.04
N ASN A 241 10.21 11.69 -16.90
CA ASN A 241 11.20 11.12 -17.82
C ASN A 241 12.57 11.02 -17.14
N ILE A 242 13.26 9.92 -17.39
CA ILE A 242 14.66 9.71 -17.04
C ILE A 242 15.51 10.45 -18.07
N THR A 243 16.30 11.39 -17.58
CA THR A 243 17.22 12.24 -18.34
C THR A 243 18.61 12.19 -17.69
N ASP A 244 19.64 12.71 -18.37
CA ASP A 244 21.04 12.62 -17.89
C ASP A 244 21.29 13.30 -16.53
N ASP A 245 20.39 14.18 -16.10
CA ASP A 245 20.41 14.86 -14.81
C ASP A 245 19.59 14.14 -13.73
N THR A 246 19.01 12.96 -14.02
CA THR A 246 18.28 12.11 -13.06
C THR A 246 19.28 11.28 -12.25
N GLU A 247 19.30 11.46 -10.92
CA GLU A 247 20.36 10.89 -10.06
C GLU A 247 19.89 9.63 -9.32
N PHE A 248 18.90 9.77 -8.43
CA PHE A 248 18.30 8.68 -7.65
C PHE A 248 16.93 9.10 -7.13
N LEU A 249 16.12 8.15 -6.66
CA LEU A 249 14.87 8.44 -5.96
C LEU A 249 14.84 7.74 -4.60
N VAL A 250 14.04 8.30 -3.70
CA VAL A 250 13.74 7.73 -2.38
C VAL A 250 12.24 7.49 -2.29
N ILE A 251 11.87 6.31 -1.80
CA ILE A 251 10.51 5.92 -1.44
C ILE A 251 10.51 5.45 0.01
N ALA A 252 9.66 6.03 0.84
CA ALA A 252 9.59 5.70 2.26
C ALA A 252 8.20 5.97 2.84
N SER A 253 7.88 5.26 3.93
CA SER A 253 6.70 5.50 4.78
C SER A 253 6.83 6.80 5.56
N ASP A 254 5.75 7.21 6.24
CA ASP A 254 5.71 8.48 6.97
C ASP A 254 6.70 8.53 8.16
N GLY A 255 7.18 7.38 8.63
CA GLY A 255 8.19 7.29 9.68
C GLY A 255 9.55 7.92 9.33
N VAL A 256 9.80 8.21 8.04
CA VAL A 256 11.02 8.89 7.56
C VAL A 256 10.80 10.39 7.32
N TRP A 257 9.58 10.81 6.96
CA TRP A 257 9.26 12.17 6.48
C TRP A 257 8.83 13.14 7.57
#